data_AF-W9TG53-F1
#
_entry.id   AF-W9TG53-F1
#
_cell.length_a   1.000
_cell.length_b   1.000
_cell.length_c   1.000
_cell.angle_alpha   90.00
_cell.angle_beta   90.00
_cell.angle_gamma   90.00
#
_symmetry.space_group_name_H-M   'P 1'
#
loop_
_entity.id
_entity.type
_entity.pdbx_description
1 polymer ?
#
loop_
_entity_poly.entity_id
_entity_poly.type
_entity_poly.pdbx_seq_one_letter_code
_entity_poly.pdbx_strand_id
1 'polypeptide(L)'
;MKCYLQLSVDEQKHRLHQRLERPDKRWKLTLDDLQGHRHFAERQASWADVLSVSHGNAAPWYVIPADHRWLRDLIVASLLAREFERLALDWPAHPAPFSHADLERMR
;
A
#
# COMPACT_ATOMS: atom_id res chain seq x y z
N MET A 1 10.70 -4.35 1.01
CA MET A 1 9.91 -3.83 -0.12
C MET A 1 9.33 -2.46 0.24
N LYS A 2 9.39 -1.47 -0.66
CA LYS A 2 8.77 -0.14 -0.49
C LYS A 2 7.91 0.18 -1.73
N CYS A 3 6.75 0.82 -1.56
CA CYS A 3 5.85 1.15 -2.67
C CYS A 3 5.57 2.65 -2.73
N TYR A 4 5.72 3.25 -3.91
CA TYR A 4 5.28 4.61 -4.21
C TYR A 4 4.03 4.56 -5.06
N LEU A 5 2.92 5.10 -4.56
CA LEU A 5 1.63 5.08 -5.25
C LEU A 5 1.51 6.30 -6.15
N GLN A 6 1.84 6.13 -7.43
CA GLN A 6 1.86 7.23 -8.36
C GLN A 6 0.46 7.56 -8.88
N LEU A 7 0.00 8.78 -8.63
CA LEU A 7 -1.29 9.28 -9.09
C LEU A 7 -1.06 10.37 -10.15
N SER A 8 -1.86 10.39 -11.22
CA SER A 8 -1.85 11.52 -12.14
C SER A 8 -2.38 12.79 -11.48
N VAL A 9 -1.97 13.96 -12.01
CA VAL A 9 -2.45 15.26 -11.54
C VAL A 9 -3.98 15.37 -11.70
N ASP A 10 -4.51 14.83 -12.79
CA ASP A 10 -5.94 14.87 -13.10
C ASP A 10 -6.74 13.99 -12.13
N GLU A 11 -6.28 12.76 -11.86
CA GLU A 11 -6.95 11.90 -10.89
C GLU A 11 -6.84 12.45 -9.46
N GLN A 12 -5.71 13.08 -9.10
CA GLN A 12 -5.60 13.77 -7.81
C GLN A 12 -6.66 14.86 -7.69
N LYS A 13 -6.77 15.74 -8.69
CA LYS A 13 -7.77 16.80 -8.75
C LYS A 13 -9.18 16.23 -8.66
N HIS A 14 -9.47 15.19 -9.44
CA HIS A 14 -10.77 14.53 -9.44
C HIS A 14 -11.15 14.00 -8.04
N ARG A 15 -10.22 13.32 -7.36
CA ARG A 15 -10.43 12.81 -6.00
C ARG A 15 -10.64 13.92 -4.96
N LEU A 16 -9.97 15.08 -5.11
CA LEU A 16 -10.19 16.23 -4.24
C LEU A 16 -11.60 16.81 -4.44
N HIS A 17 -12.05 16.98 -5.69
CA HIS A 17 -13.42 17.39 -5.99
C HIS A 17 -14.45 16.44 -5.36
N GLN A 18 -14.32 15.13 -5.58
CA GLN A 18 -15.23 14.15 -4.96
C GLN A 18 -15.29 14.25 -3.43
N ARG A 19 -14.17 14.55 -2.76
CA ARG A 19 -14.13 14.71 -1.29
C ARG A 19 -14.83 15.98 -0.83
N LEU A 20 -14.76 17.07 -1.60
CA LEU A 20 -15.47 18.32 -1.32
C LEU A 20 -17.00 18.12 -1.41
N GLU A 21 -17.44 17.38 -2.43
CA GLU A 21 -18.85 17.08 -2.70
C GLU A 21 -19.47 16.10 -1.69
N ARG A 22 -18.64 15.34 -0.97
CA ARG A 22 -19.06 14.33 0.00
C ARG A 22 -18.91 14.78 1.45
N PRO A 23 -19.99 15.18 2.14
CA PRO A 23 -19.91 15.65 3.54
C PRO A 23 -19.22 14.64 4.47
N ASP A 24 -19.44 13.33 4.26
CA ASP A 24 -18.85 12.24 5.06
C ASP A 24 -17.33 12.07 4.87
N LYS A 25 -16.73 12.74 3.88
CA LYS A 25 -15.30 12.68 3.55
C LYS A 25 -14.55 13.98 3.76
N ARG A 26 -15.23 15.10 4.03
CA ARG A 26 -14.60 16.42 4.20
C ARG A 26 -13.58 16.48 5.32
N TRP A 27 -13.75 15.69 6.38
CA TRP A 27 -12.78 15.60 7.46
C TRP A 27 -11.38 15.13 7.00
N LYS A 28 -11.28 14.50 5.82
CA LYS A 28 -10.02 14.06 5.22
C LYS A 28 -9.31 15.14 4.41
N LEU A 29 -9.93 16.31 4.23
CA LEU A 29 -9.36 17.43 3.48
C LEU A 29 -8.66 18.39 4.43
N THR A 30 -7.50 18.87 4.02
CA THR A 30 -6.75 19.93 4.70
C THR A 30 -6.34 21.01 3.70
N LEU A 31 -5.91 22.17 4.20
CA LEU A 31 -5.35 23.21 3.33
C LEU A 31 -4.06 22.74 2.63
N ASP A 32 -3.33 21.80 3.24
CA ASP A 32 -2.13 21.21 2.66
C ASP A 32 -2.42 20.37 1.41
N ASP A 33 -3.63 19.81 1.27
CA ASP A 33 -4.03 19.12 0.03
C ASP A 33 -4.05 20.10 -1.15
N LEU A 34 -4.57 21.31 -0.95
CA LEU A 34 -4.62 22.34 -1.98
C LEU A 34 -3.22 22.84 -2.34
N GLN A 35 -2.39 23.12 -1.32
CA GLN A 35 -0.99 23.49 -1.56
C GLN A 35 -0.21 22.35 -2.23
N GLY A 36 -0.51 21.10 -1.87
CA GLY A 36 0.10 19.94 -2.49
C GLY A 36 -0.28 19.75 -3.95
N HIS A 37 -1.53 20.04 -4.30
CA HIS A 37 -1.96 20.04 -5.70
C HIS A 37 -1.32 21.19 -6.50
N ARG A 38 -1.21 22.39 -5.91
CA ARG A 38 -0.56 23.54 -6.55
C ARG A 38 0.91 23.27 -6.91
N HIS A 39 1.63 22.58 -6.04
CA HIS A 39 3.05 22.24 -6.24
C HIS A 39 3.24 20.78 -6.68
N PHE A 40 2.25 20.20 -7.37
CA PHE A 40 2.28 18.78 -7.72
C PHE A 40 3.53 18.40 -8.52
N ALA A 41 3.89 19.18 -9.55
CA ALA A 41 5.04 18.90 -10.40
C ALA A 41 6.36 18.92 -9.60
N GLU A 42 6.55 19.93 -8.74
CA GLU A 42 7.72 20.04 -7.86
C GLU A 42 7.81 18.87 -6.88
N ARG A 43 6.67 18.46 -6.29
CA ARG A 43 6.62 17.30 -5.41
C ARG A 43 6.95 16.00 -6.15
N GLN A 44 6.47 15.84 -7.39
CA GLN A 44 6.81 14.67 -8.21
C GLN A 44 8.30 14.62 -8.54
N ALA A 45 8.92 15.76 -8.87
CA ALA A 45 10.35 15.84 -9.09
C ALA A 45 11.13 15.46 -7.82
N SER A 46 10.76 16.03 -6.67
CA SER A 46 11.38 15.70 -5.38
C SER A 46 11.24 14.21 -5.01
N TRP A 47 10.08 13.61 -5.28
CA TRP A 47 9.90 12.17 -5.08
C TRP A 47 10.76 11.35 -6.06
N ALA A 48 10.90 11.76 -7.32
CA ALA A 48 11.77 11.08 -8.27
C ALA A 48 13.23 11.05 -7.77
N ASP A 49 13.72 12.16 -7.22
CA ASP A 49 15.06 12.22 -6.60
C ASP A 49 15.17 11.24 -5.43
N VAL A 50 14.23 11.28 -4.49
CA VAL A 50 14.18 10.37 -3.33
C VAL A 50 14.17 8.91 -3.77
N LEU A 51 13.36 8.55 -4.76
CA LEU A 51 13.28 7.20 -5.27
C LEU A 51 14.60 6.76 -5.91
N SER A 52 15.25 7.64 -6.67
CA SER A 52 16.52 7.32 -7.33
C SER A 52 17.65 7.05 -6.33
N VAL A 53 17.78 7.89 -5.29
CA VAL A 53 18.89 7.79 -4.33
C VAL A 53 18.68 6.71 -3.26
N SER A 54 17.43 6.31 -3.01
CA SER A 54 17.10 5.35 -1.96
C SER A 54 16.62 3.99 -2.49
N HIS A 55 16.68 3.78 -3.80
CA HIS A 55 16.48 2.46 -4.39
C HIS A 55 17.72 1.57 -4.16
N GLY A 56 17.51 0.30 -3.84
CA GLY A 56 18.60 -0.67 -3.72
C GLY A 56 18.09 -2.11 -3.65
N ASN A 57 18.97 -3.07 -3.95
CA ASN A 57 18.61 -4.49 -4.07
C ASN A 57 17.99 -5.08 -2.80
N ALA A 58 18.50 -4.71 -1.62
CA ALA A 58 17.98 -5.19 -0.34
C ALA A 58 16.64 -4.54 0.05
N ALA A 59 16.36 -3.34 -0.45
CA ALA A 59 15.15 -2.58 -0.14
C ALA A 59 14.65 -1.84 -1.40
N PRO A 60 14.08 -2.56 -2.37
CA PRO A 60 13.66 -1.97 -3.63
C PRO A 60 12.43 -1.08 -3.45
N TRP A 61 12.35 -0.03 -4.27
CA TRP A 61 11.15 0.76 -4.51
C TRP A 61 10.38 0.24 -5.72
N TYR A 62 9.05 0.16 -5.61
CA TYR A 62 8.14 -0.12 -6.71
C TYR A 62 7.24 1.10 -6.96
N VAL A 63 7.22 1.61 -8.18
CA VAL A 63 6.32 2.69 -8.61
C VAL A 63 5.02 2.07 -9.12
N ILE A 64 3.93 2.28 -8.40
CA ILE A 64 2.64 1.63 -8.66
C ILE A 64 1.67 2.66 -9.26
N PRO A 65 1.11 2.43 -10.46
CA PRO A 65 0.06 3.30 -10.99
C PRO A 65 -1.18 3.23 -10.08
N ALA A 66 -1.61 4.37 -9.55
CA ALA A 66 -2.61 4.45 -8.49
C ALA A 66 -3.92 5.13 -8.93
N ASP A 67 -4.05 5.43 -10.22
CA ASP A 67 -5.25 6.07 -10.78
C ASP A 67 -6.48 5.18 -10.62
N HIS A 68 -6.33 3.88 -10.89
CA HIS A 68 -7.36 2.90 -10.61
C HIS A 68 -7.06 2.16 -9.30
N ARG A 69 -7.96 2.32 -8.32
CA ARG A 69 -7.78 1.70 -6.99
C ARG A 69 -7.67 0.18 -7.05
N TRP A 70 -8.51 -0.47 -7.86
CA TRP A 70 -8.49 -1.93 -8.00
C TRP A 70 -7.16 -2.44 -8.56
N LEU A 71 -6.58 -1.73 -9.54
CA LEU A 71 -5.31 -2.11 -10.15
C LEU A 71 -4.15 -1.92 -9.18
N ARG A 72 -4.14 -0.78 -8.48
CA ARG A 72 -3.20 -0.51 -7.39
C ARG A 72 -3.24 -1.63 -6.34
N ASP A 73 -4.43 -2.00 -5.89
CA ASP A 73 -4.62 -3.02 -4.85
C ASP A 73 -4.14 -4.40 -5.33
N LEU A 74 -4.46 -4.77 -6.58
CA LEU A 74 -3.96 -5.99 -7.21
C LEU A 74 -2.44 -6.01 -7.28
N ILE A 75 -1.80 -4.96 -7.77
CA ILE A 75 -0.34 -4.93 -7.93
C ILE A 75 0.36 -5.01 -6.58
N VAL A 76 -0.09 -4.24 -5.58
CA VAL A 76 0.51 -4.25 -4.24
C VAL A 76 0.35 -5.63 -3.58
N ALA A 77 -0.84 -6.23 -3.68
CA ALA A 77 -1.09 -7.57 -3.13
C ALA A 77 -0.22 -8.63 -3.81
N SER A 78 -0.09 -8.60 -5.14
CA SER A 78 0.77 -9.53 -5.89
C SER A 78 2.25 -9.37 -5.55
N LEU A 79 2.73 -8.14 -5.37
CA LEU A 79 4.11 -7.89 -4.93
C LEU A 79 4.34 -8.47 -3.54
N LEU A 80 3.43 -8.24 -2.59
CA LEU A 80 3.55 -8.76 -1.24
C LEU A 80 3.51 -10.29 -1.21
N ALA A 81 2.59 -10.90 -1.96
CA ALA A 81 2.48 -12.35 -2.08
C ALA A 81 3.79 -12.96 -2.59
N ARG A 82 4.37 -12.39 -3.66
CA ARG A 82 5.66 -12.82 -4.19
C ARG A 82 6.79 -12.72 -3.16
N GLU A 83 6.85 -11.65 -2.38
CA GLU A 83 7.89 -11.52 -1.34
C GLU A 83 7.69 -12.55 -0.21
N PHE A 84 6.44 -12.89 0.15
CA PHE A 84 6.16 -13.95 1.12
C PHE A 84 6.45 -15.36 0.59
N GLU A 85 6.13 -15.64 -0.67
CA GLU A 85 6.49 -16.92 -1.32
C GLU A 85 8.01 -17.17 -1.29
N ARG A 86 8.82 -16.11 -1.46
CA ARG A 86 10.28 -16.20 -1.37
C ARG A 86 10.82 -16.57 0.00
N LEU A 87 10.05 -16.34 1.07
CA LEU A 87 10.46 -16.73 2.42
C LEU A 87 10.37 -18.24 2.64
N ALA A 88 9.65 -18.97 1.77
CA ALA A 88 9.46 -20.41 1.85
C ALA A 88 9.06 -20.86 3.27
N LEU A 89 8.09 -20.14 3.85
CA LEU A 89 7.62 -20.42 5.20
C LEU A 89 6.74 -21.68 5.20
N ASP A 90 7.05 -22.60 6.10
CA ASP A 90 6.24 -23.78 6.38
C ASP A 90 5.58 -23.68 7.76
N TRP A 91 4.54 -24.50 7.95
CA TRP A 91 3.94 -24.70 9.26
C TRP A 91 4.96 -25.32 10.23
N PRO A 92 4.87 -25.03 11.55
CA PRO A 92 5.70 -25.69 12.54
C PRO A 92 5.56 -27.21 12.47
N ALA A 93 6.69 -27.93 12.52
CA ALA A 93 6.71 -29.39 12.40
C ALA A 93 6.21 -30.13 13.65
N HIS A 94 5.98 -29.41 14.76
CA HIS A 94 5.56 -30.03 16.01
C HIS A 94 4.07 -30.36 15.95
N PRO A 95 3.67 -31.61 16.23
CA PRO A 95 2.26 -31.96 16.30
C PRO A 95 1.58 -31.20 17.44
N ALA A 96 0.24 -31.11 17.37
CA ALA A 96 -0.54 -30.55 18.45
C ALA A 96 -0.24 -31.26 19.79
N PRO A 97 -0.13 -30.54 20.90
CA PRO A 97 0.26 -31.13 22.19
C PRO A 97 -0.84 -31.99 22.84
N PHE A 98 -2.05 -31.99 22.27
CA PHE A 98 -3.18 -32.79 22.71
C PHE A 98 -4.08 -33.11 21.51
N SER A 99 -4.87 -34.17 21.66
CA SER A 99 -5.84 -34.64 20.68
C SER A 99 -7.27 -34.23 21.04
N HIS A 100 -8.20 -34.37 20.08
CA HIS A 100 -9.63 -34.24 20.37
C HIS A 100 -10.10 -35.21 21.46
N ALA A 101 -9.53 -36.41 21.53
CA ALA A 101 -9.86 -37.40 22.55
C ALA A 101 -9.42 -36.97 23.97
N ASP A 102 -8.40 -36.12 24.09
CA ASP A 102 -7.98 -35.57 25.38
C ASP A 102 -8.96 -34.52 25.89
N LEU A 103 -9.56 -33.73 24.99
CA LEU A 103 -10.61 -32.77 25.33
C LEU A 103 -11.94 -33.44 25.72
N GLU A 104 -12.34 -34.48 24.99
CA GLU A 104 -13.57 -35.24 25.29
C GLU A 104 -13.52 -35.92 26.66
N ARG A 105 -12.32 -36.31 27.13
CA ARG A 105 -12.11 -36.94 28.45
C ARG A 105 -12.12 -35.97 29.64
N MET A 106 -12.16 -34.66 29.38
CA MET A 106 -12.21 -33.62 30.43
C MET A 106 -13.66 -33.19 30.77
N ARG A 107 -14.66 -33.83 30.18
CA ARG A 107 -16.08 -33.65 30.48
C ARG A 107 -16.57 -34.72 31.46
#